data_AF-A0A926ISV2-F1
#
_entry.id   AF-A0A926ISV2-F1
#
_cell.length_a   1.000
_cell.length_b   1.000
_cell.length_c   1.000
_cell.angle_alpha   90.00
_cell.angle_beta   90.00
_cell.angle_gamma   90.00
#
_symmetry.space_group_name_H-M   'P 1'
#
loop_
_entity.id
_entity.type
_entity.pdbx_description
1 polymer ?
#
loop_
_entity_poly.entity_id
_entity_poly.type
_entity_poly.pdbx_seq_one_letter_code
_entity_poly.pdbx_strand_id
1 'polypeptide(L)'
;MKKIKTFLTAAAILAAITQSAYAAEIPVECAPENATAESIAITENLISPILDEVQNGLGYQPAWCNAHNAVFNAVLAGNTNGYGYLDLAAVARNALIYYRDVYLRPEYYAEKEAAAKTLLSDLICEVENGTKNYDTALKEAYTKIYQTINPTYVPNEEIGIDRIYLDIPAADTVMFTQARKLLKEAQTRSVQK
;
A
#
# COMPACT_ATOMS: atom_id res chain seq x y z
N MET A 1 36.97 -46.90 31.05
CA MET A 1 36.06 -45.91 31.67
C MET A 1 36.40 -44.53 31.14
N LYS A 2 35.34 -43.80 30.75
CA LYS A 2 35.21 -42.42 30.25
C LYS A 2 36.39 -41.46 30.51
N LYS A 3 36.75 -40.68 29.49
CA LYS A 3 36.69 -39.18 29.48
C LYS A 3 37.47 -38.59 28.28
N ILE A 4 36.84 -38.54 27.11
CA ILE A 4 37.10 -37.47 26.12
C ILE A 4 35.75 -37.16 25.49
N LYS A 5 35.27 -35.93 25.67
CA LYS A 5 34.28 -35.17 24.88
C LYS A 5 33.67 -34.09 25.78
N THR A 6 34.44 -33.04 26.03
CA THR A 6 33.84 -31.74 26.35
C THR A 6 33.69 -31.03 25.00
N PHE A 7 32.62 -31.37 24.30
CA PHE A 7 32.21 -30.64 23.10
C PHE A 7 31.32 -29.49 23.55
N LEU A 8 31.69 -28.30 23.06
CA LEU A 8 30.96 -27.06 23.07
C LEU A 8 29.45 -27.26 22.84
N THR A 9 28.63 -26.95 23.84
CA THR A 9 27.20 -26.67 23.66
C THR A 9 26.80 -25.52 24.57
N ALA A 10 27.28 -24.32 24.25
CA ALA A 10 26.80 -23.07 24.79
C ALA A 10 26.99 -21.95 23.75
N ALA A 11 26.51 -22.19 22.52
CA ALA A 11 26.43 -21.18 21.46
C ALA A 11 25.50 -21.69 20.35
N ALA A 12 24.20 -21.78 20.63
CA ALA A 12 23.17 -21.98 19.61
C ALA A 12 21.83 -21.42 20.12
N ILE A 13 21.82 -20.15 20.49
CA ILE A 13 20.60 -19.34 20.51
C ILE A 13 20.92 -18.08 19.72
N LEU A 14 21.19 -18.28 18.43
CA LEU A 14 21.20 -17.24 17.41
C LEU A 14 20.99 -17.97 16.09
N ALA A 15 20.10 -17.44 15.24
CA ALA A 15 19.64 -18.03 13.97
C ALA A 15 18.52 -19.08 14.08
N ALA A 16 17.33 -18.59 14.42
CA ALA A 16 16.11 -19.02 13.74
C ALA A 16 15.12 -17.84 13.68
N ILE A 17 15.56 -16.72 13.11
CA ILE A 17 14.61 -15.89 12.37
C ILE A 17 14.34 -16.72 11.12
N THR A 18 13.37 -17.62 11.18
CA THR A 18 12.84 -18.23 9.97
C THR A 18 12.36 -17.06 9.14
N GLN A 19 13.08 -16.74 8.06
CA GLN A 19 12.53 -15.95 6.98
C GLN A 19 11.26 -16.69 6.57
N SER A 20 10.10 -16.18 7.00
CA SER A 20 8.83 -16.55 6.42
C SER A 20 9.00 -16.33 4.93
N ALA A 21 8.65 -17.35 4.13
CA ALA A 21 8.52 -17.18 2.70
C ALA A 21 7.71 -15.91 2.48
N TYR A 22 8.32 -14.89 1.88
CA TYR A 22 7.69 -13.59 1.71
C TYR A 22 6.34 -13.83 1.03
N ALA A 23 5.26 -13.60 1.76
CA ALA A 23 3.99 -13.28 1.15
C ALA A 23 4.23 -12.14 0.17
N ALA A 24 3.41 -12.02 -0.88
CA ALA A 24 3.58 -10.89 -1.78
C ALA A 24 3.54 -9.59 -0.95
N GLU A 25 4.62 -8.82 -1.03
CA GLU A 25 4.81 -7.63 -0.21
C GLU A 25 3.63 -6.67 -0.46
N ILE A 26 3.02 -6.13 0.61
CA ILE A 26 1.98 -5.12 0.42
C ILE A 26 2.63 -3.95 -0.34
N PRO A 27 2.16 -3.59 -1.55
CA PRO A 27 2.82 -2.56 -2.33
C PRO A 27 2.77 -1.22 -1.61
N VAL A 28 3.91 -0.54 -1.58
CA VAL A 28 4.08 0.71 -0.82
C VAL A 28 3.19 1.84 -1.36
N GLU A 29 2.79 1.79 -2.63
CA GLU A 29 1.83 2.70 -3.25
C GLU A 29 0.40 2.54 -2.73
N CYS A 30 0.07 1.40 -2.13
CA CYS A 30 -1.24 1.13 -1.55
C CYS A 30 -1.33 1.61 -0.11
N ALA A 31 -0.22 1.66 0.62
CA ALA A 31 -0.20 2.08 2.01
C ALA A 31 -0.70 3.54 2.17
N PRO A 32 -1.40 3.89 3.26
CA PRO A 32 -1.65 5.28 3.63
C PRO A 32 -0.36 6.11 3.66
N GLU A 33 -0.43 7.41 3.38
CA GLU A 33 0.75 8.29 3.36
C GLU A 33 1.46 8.36 4.71
N ASN A 34 0.72 8.22 5.81
CA ASN A 34 1.24 8.22 7.17
C ASN A 34 1.69 6.82 7.65
N ALA A 35 1.59 5.78 6.82
CA ALA A 35 2.00 4.44 7.22
C ALA A 35 3.53 4.32 7.26
N THR A 36 4.05 3.76 8.35
CA THR A 36 5.47 3.43 8.48
C THR A 36 5.75 2.06 7.85
N ALA A 37 7.00 1.81 7.45
CA ALA A 37 7.42 0.49 6.96
C ALA A 37 7.13 -0.63 7.97
N GLU A 38 7.27 -0.34 9.26
CA GLU A 38 6.94 -1.28 10.34
C GLU A 38 5.44 -1.55 10.42
N SER A 39 4.57 -0.52 10.34
CA SER A 39 3.12 -0.72 10.33
C SER A 39 2.66 -1.55 9.13
N ILE A 40 3.31 -1.39 7.97
CA ILE A 40 3.06 -2.18 6.77
C ILE A 40 3.46 -3.63 7.00
N ALA A 41 4.67 -3.88 7.49
CA ALA A 41 5.17 -5.21 7.78
C ALA A 41 4.34 -5.95 8.85
N ILE A 42 3.93 -5.26 9.92
CA ILE A 42 3.03 -5.82 10.94
C ILE A 42 1.69 -6.19 10.29
N THR A 43 1.10 -5.28 9.51
CA THR A 43 -0.18 -5.55 8.84
C THR A 43 -0.08 -6.72 7.89
N GLU A 44 0.98 -6.76 7.07
CA GLU A 44 1.22 -7.84 6.11
C GLU A 44 1.23 -9.19 6.81
N ASN A 45 2.04 -9.35 7.86
CA ASN A 45 2.10 -10.58 8.64
C ASN A 45 0.73 -11.03 9.19
N LEU A 46 -0.14 -10.08 9.55
CA LEU A 46 -1.47 -10.37 10.08
C LEU A 46 -2.45 -10.83 8.99
N ILE A 47 -2.29 -10.38 7.75
CA ILE A 47 -3.28 -10.58 6.69
C ILE A 47 -2.81 -11.40 5.50
N SER A 48 -1.53 -11.81 5.42
CA SER A 48 -1.02 -12.61 4.29
C SER A 48 -1.90 -13.80 3.92
N PRO A 49 -2.38 -14.64 4.86
CA PRO A 49 -3.26 -15.77 4.50
C PRO A 49 -4.57 -15.32 3.85
N ILE A 50 -5.08 -14.14 4.22
CA ILE A 50 -6.31 -13.57 3.66
C ILE A 50 -6.05 -12.99 2.27
N LEU A 51 -4.86 -12.41 2.05
CA LEU A 51 -4.44 -11.94 0.73
C LEU A 51 -4.36 -13.12 -0.26
N ASP A 52 -3.85 -14.27 0.17
CA ASP A 52 -3.85 -15.50 -0.64
C ASP A 52 -5.29 -15.94 -1.00
N GLU A 53 -6.23 -15.87 -0.06
CA GLU A 53 -7.64 -16.15 -0.35
C GLU A 53 -8.25 -15.15 -1.35
N VAL A 54 -7.89 -13.86 -1.27
CA VAL A 54 -8.34 -12.83 -2.23
C VAL A 54 -7.79 -13.11 -3.63
N GLN A 55 -6.51 -13.49 -3.75
CA GLN A 55 -5.94 -13.91 -5.03
C GLN A 55 -6.72 -15.08 -5.64
N ASN A 56 -7.22 -15.97 -4.79
CA ASN A 56 -8.02 -17.14 -5.18
C ASN A 56 -9.53 -16.86 -5.30
N GLY A 57 -9.95 -15.59 -5.33
CA GLY A 57 -11.33 -15.20 -5.63
C GLY A 57 -12.21 -14.88 -4.43
N LEU A 58 -11.65 -14.78 -3.22
CA LEU A 58 -12.41 -14.31 -2.06
C LEU A 58 -12.90 -12.86 -2.28
N GLY A 59 -14.21 -12.65 -2.15
CA GLY A 59 -14.81 -11.33 -2.27
C GLY A 59 -14.33 -10.34 -1.20
N TYR A 60 -14.42 -9.05 -1.51
CA TYR A 60 -13.91 -7.99 -0.61
C TYR A 60 -14.56 -8.03 0.79
N GLN A 61 -15.88 -8.20 0.89
CA GLN A 61 -16.57 -8.15 2.18
C GLN A 61 -16.10 -9.25 3.15
N PRO A 62 -16.09 -10.55 2.79
CA PRO A 62 -15.56 -11.59 3.67
C PRO A 62 -14.06 -11.41 3.96
N ALA A 63 -13.26 -11.01 2.96
CA ALA A 63 -11.84 -10.75 3.16
C ALA A 63 -11.60 -9.61 4.18
N TRP A 64 -12.38 -8.53 4.08
CA TRP A 64 -12.34 -7.42 5.02
C TRP A 64 -12.76 -7.85 6.43
N CYS A 65 -13.82 -8.66 6.58
CA CYS A 65 -14.21 -9.19 7.88
C CYS A 65 -13.08 -10.00 8.54
N ASN A 66 -12.41 -10.87 7.77
CA ASN A 66 -11.29 -11.67 8.28
C ASN A 66 -10.10 -10.78 8.67
N ALA A 67 -9.72 -9.83 7.82
CA ALA A 67 -8.59 -8.93 8.08
C ALA A 67 -8.87 -7.99 9.26
N HIS A 68 -10.09 -7.46 9.34
CA HIS A 68 -10.56 -6.66 10.48
C HIS A 68 -10.36 -7.41 11.80
N ASN A 69 -10.84 -8.66 11.87
CA ASN A 69 -10.73 -9.47 13.08
C ASN A 69 -9.27 -9.78 13.42
N ALA A 70 -8.44 -10.11 12.42
CA ALA A 70 -7.01 -10.37 12.63
C ALA A 70 -6.30 -9.16 13.23
N VAL A 71 -6.50 -7.97 12.65
CA VAL A 71 -5.91 -6.71 13.14
C VAL A 71 -6.46 -6.34 14.52
N PHE A 72 -7.77 -6.40 14.71
CA PHE A 72 -8.41 -6.04 15.97
C PHE A 72 -7.94 -6.94 17.13
N ASN A 73 -7.88 -8.25 16.91
CA ASN A 73 -7.39 -9.20 17.92
C ASN A 73 -5.91 -8.99 18.24
N ALA A 74 -5.08 -8.68 17.23
CA ALA A 74 -3.66 -8.39 17.46
C ALA A 74 -3.46 -7.14 18.33
N VAL A 75 -4.26 -6.10 18.10
CA VAL A 75 -4.24 -4.87 18.93
C VAL A 75 -4.65 -5.18 20.37
N LEU A 76 -5.76 -5.91 20.57
CA LEU A 76 -6.20 -6.29 21.92
C LEU A 76 -5.19 -7.16 22.65
N ALA A 77 -4.44 -7.99 21.93
CA ALA A 77 -3.38 -8.83 22.49
C ALA A 77 -2.06 -8.06 22.74
N GLY A 78 -1.95 -6.79 22.33
CA GLY A 78 -0.71 -6.02 22.44
C GLY A 78 0.39 -6.45 21.45
N ASN A 79 0.04 -7.18 20.39
CA ASN A 79 0.97 -7.77 19.43
C ASN A 79 1.27 -6.86 18.22
N THR A 80 1.01 -5.56 18.34
CA THR A 80 1.14 -4.58 17.25
C THR A 80 2.22 -3.54 17.50
N ASN A 81 3.15 -3.79 18.43
CA ASN A 81 4.22 -2.87 18.80
C ASN A 81 3.74 -1.41 19.06
N GLY A 82 2.56 -1.26 19.65
CA GLY A 82 1.96 0.05 19.94
C GLY A 82 1.18 0.70 18.80
N TYR A 83 1.19 0.15 17.57
CA TYR A 83 0.32 0.63 16.50
C TYR A 83 -1.16 0.36 16.80
N GLY A 84 -1.99 1.37 16.57
CA GLY A 84 -3.41 1.31 16.81
C GLY A 84 -4.17 0.56 15.72
N TYR A 85 -5.40 0.18 16.04
CA TYR A 85 -6.29 -0.49 15.08
C TYR A 85 -6.48 0.33 13.80
N LEU A 86 -6.70 1.65 13.91
CA LEU A 86 -6.98 2.50 12.74
C LEU A 86 -5.82 2.53 11.74
N ASP A 87 -4.58 2.57 12.23
CA ASP A 87 -3.38 2.62 11.38
C ASP A 87 -3.24 1.34 10.57
N LEU A 88 -3.30 0.19 11.23
CA LEU A 88 -3.14 -1.12 10.60
C LEU A 88 -4.35 -1.50 9.73
N ALA A 89 -5.56 -1.16 10.17
CA ALA A 89 -6.79 -1.41 9.43
C ALA A 89 -6.83 -0.64 8.10
N ALA A 90 -6.27 0.56 8.05
CA ALA A 90 -6.16 1.34 6.82
C ALA A 90 -5.20 0.69 5.81
N VAL A 91 -4.04 0.20 6.26
CA VAL A 91 -3.12 -0.57 5.42
C VAL A 91 -3.81 -1.83 4.89
N ALA A 92 -4.47 -2.59 5.77
CA ALA A 92 -5.12 -3.85 5.41
C ALA A 92 -6.21 -3.65 4.35
N ARG A 93 -7.05 -2.62 4.53
CA ARG A 93 -8.13 -2.30 3.59
C ARG A 93 -7.58 -2.00 2.18
N ASN A 94 -6.53 -1.18 2.11
CA ASN A 94 -5.96 -0.79 0.83
C ASN A 94 -5.28 -1.98 0.14
N ALA A 95 -4.60 -2.84 0.91
CA ALA A 95 -4.00 -4.07 0.38
C ALA A 95 -5.07 -5.00 -0.23
N LEU A 96 -6.19 -5.22 0.47
CA LEU A 96 -7.28 -6.06 -0.04
C LEU A 96 -7.89 -5.52 -1.35
N ILE A 97 -8.07 -4.21 -1.46
CA ILE A 97 -8.57 -3.57 -2.67
C ILE A 97 -7.58 -3.76 -3.81
N TYR A 98 -6.29 -3.53 -3.57
CA TYR A 98 -5.25 -3.73 -4.56
C TYR A 98 -5.20 -5.16 -5.05
N TYR A 99 -5.15 -6.14 -4.14
CA TYR A 99 -5.09 -7.56 -4.50
C TYR A 99 -6.31 -7.98 -5.32
N ARG A 100 -7.51 -7.55 -4.92
CA ARG A 100 -8.71 -7.79 -5.71
C ARG A 100 -8.58 -7.22 -7.11
N ASP A 101 -8.05 -6.02 -7.25
CA ASP A 101 -7.98 -5.32 -8.54
C ASP A 101 -6.93 -5.93 -9.46
N VAL A 102 -5.76 -6.28 -8.93
CA VAL A 102 -4.67 -6.90 -9.69
C VAL A 102 -5.01 -8.33 -10.09
N TYR A 103 -5.57 -9.14 -9.19
CA TYR A 103 -5.75 -10.56 -9.44
C TYR A 103 -7.13 -10.92 -10.02
N LEU A 104 -8.19 -10.20 -9.64
CA LEU A 104 -9.54 -10.49 -10.14
C LEU A 104 -9.94 -9.62 -11.34
N ARG A 105 -9.24 -8.50 -11.58
CA ARG A 105 -9.51 -7.58 -12.70
C ARG A 105 -8.22 -7.13 -13.43
N PRO A 106 -7.31 -8.06 -13.80
CA PRO A 106 -5.98 -7.72 -14.30
C PRO A 106 -6.00 -6.83 -15.55
N GLU A 107 -6.88 -7.12 -16.51
CA GLU A 107 -7.01 -6.33 -17.74
C GLU A 107 -7.44 -4.88 -17.47
N TYR A 108 -8.43 -4.71 -16.58
CA TYR A 108 -8.89 -3.40 -16.14
C TYR A 108 -7.77 -2.62 -15.45
N TYR A 109 -7.03 -3.29 -14.56
CA TYR A 109 -5.95 -2.65 -13.82
C TYR A 109 -4.82 -2.19 -14.76
N ALA A 110 -4.45 -3.01 -15.75
CA ALA A 110 -3.46 -2.67 -16.78
C ALA A 110 -3.93 -1.52 -17.69
N GLU A 111 -5.22 -1.51 -18.08
CA GLU A 111 -5.80 -0.40 -18.85
C GLU A 111 -5.68 0.93 -18.09
N LYS A 112 -6.01 0.94 -16.79
CA LYS A 112 -5.90 2.14 -15.96
C LYS A 112 -4.46 2.56 -15.73
N GLU A 113 -3.52 1.62 -15.62
CA GLU A 113 -2.09 1.95 -15.55
C GLU A 113 -1.63 2.66 -16.83
N ALA A 114 -1.99 2.14 -18.00
CA ALA A 114 -1.66 2.75 -19.27
C ALA A 114 -2.27 4.16 -19.42
N ALA A 115 -3.55 4.31 -19.05
CA ALA A 115 -4.23 5.60 -19.06
C ALA A 115 -3.58 6.62 -18.12
N ALA A 116 -3.23 6.21 -16.90
CA ALA A 116 -2.53 7.06 -15.94
C ALA A 116 -1.13 7.46 -16.45
N LYS A 117 -0.40 6.52 -17.05
CA LYS A 117 0.92 6.79 -17.63
C LYS A 117 0.86 7.83 -18.75
N THR A 118 -0.15 7.76 -19.62
CA THR A 118 -0.35 8.77 -20.66
C THR A 118 -0.71 10.12 -20.07
N LEU A 119 -1.70 10.17 -19.15
CA LEU A 119 -2.19 11.39 -18.52
C LEU A 119 -1.12 12.15 -17.73
N LEU A 120 -0.22 11.41 -17.07
CA LEU A 120 0.74 11.94 -16.09
C LEU A 120 2.19 11.92 -16.60
N SER A 121 2.39 11.70 -17.90
CA SER A 121 3.72 11.53 -18.49
C SER A 121 4.69 12.67 -18.20
N ASP A 122 4.20 13.91 -18.16
CA ASP A 122 4.97 15.10 -17.79
C ASP A 122 5.42 15.05 -16.33
N LEU A 123 4.49 14.80 -15.40
CA LEU A 123 4.79 14.72 -13.96
C LEU A 123 5.74 13.57 -13.64
N ILE A 124 5.58 12.42 -14.28
CA ILE A 124 6.47 11.26 -14.15
C ILE A 124 7.90 11.67 -14.57
N CYS A 125 8.05 12.36 -15.69
CA CYS A 125 9.34 12.83 -16.20
C CYS A 125 9.99 13.84 -15.25
N GLU A 126 9.21 14.79 -14.72
CA GLU A 126 9.71 15.79 -13.77
C GLU A 126 10.19 15.16 -12.45
N VAL A 127 9.46 14.19 -11.92
CA VAL A 127 9.88 13.44 -10.72
C VAL A 127 11.13 12.63 -10.99
N GLU A 128 11.18 11.91 -12.12
CA GLU A 128 12.33 11.08 -12.51
C GLU A 128 13.61 11.88 -12.78
N ASN A 129 13.48 13.14 -13.17
CA ASN A 129 14.60 14.08 -13.35
C ASN A 129 14.91 14.90 -12.08
N GLY A 130 14.15 14.71 -11.01
CA GLY A 130 14.32 15.45 -9.75
C GLY A 130 13.93 16.93 -9.83
N THR A 131 13.27 17.37 -10.90
CA THR A 131 12.81 18.76 -11.05
C THR A 131 11.52 19.03 -10.28
N LYS A 132 10.78 17.97 -9.90
CA LYS A 132 9.60 18.04 -9.04
C LYS A 132 9.68 16.95 -7.96
N ASN A 133 9.34 17.31 -6.72
CA ASN A 133 9.25 16.34 -5.64
C ASN A 133 7.96 15.49 -5.76
N TYR A 134 7.98 14.31 -5.17
CA TYR A 134 6.87 13.34 -5.23
C TYR A 134 5.55 13.92 -4.71
N ASP A 135 5.54 14.60 -3.56
CA ASP A 135 4.30 15.08 -2.93
C ASP A 135 3.61 16.16 -3.76
N THR A 136 4.38 17.08 -4.36
CA THR A 136 3.87 18.09 -5.27
C THR A 136 3.32 17.45 -6.54
N ALA A 137 4.05 16.51 -7.14
CA ALA A 137 3.58 15.79 -8.32
C ALA A 137 2.32 14.97 -8.06
N LEU A 138 2.19 14.38 -6.86
CA LEU A 138 1.02 13.59 -6.50
C LEU A 138 -0.25 14.45 -6.40
N LYS A 139 -0.16 15.62 -5.77
CA LYS A 139 -1.29 16.56 -5.68
C LYS A 139 -1.75 17.05 -7.05
N GLU A 140 -0.80 17.38 -7.93
CA GLU A 140 -1.12 17.75 -9.32
C GLU A 140 -1.70 16.57 -10.10
N ALA A 141 -1.17 15.36 -9.93
CA ALA A 141 -1.68 14.17 -10.59
C ALA A 141 -3.14 13.90 -10.22
N TYR A 142 -3.51 14.04 -8.94
CA TYR A 142 -4.88 13.89 -8.48
C TYR A 142 -5.79 14.96 -9.08
N THR A 143 -5.32 16.20 -9.16
CA THR A 143 -6.04 17.29 -9.82
C THR A 143 -6.28 16.96 -11.30
N LYS A 144 -5.26 16.49 -12.02
CA LYS A 144 -5.38 16.06 -13.42
C LYS A 144 -6.38 14.92 -13.60
N ILE A 145 -6.41 13.95 -12.68
CA ILE A 145 -7.39 12.84 -12.71
C ILE A 145 -8.82 13.38 -12.57
N TYR A 146 -9.08 14.28 -11.62
CA TYR A 146 -10.41 14.88 -11.50
C TYR A 146 -10.77 15.71 -12.74
N GLN A 147 -9.78 16.39 -13.34
CA GLN A 147 -9.96 17.19 -14.55
C GLN A 147 -10.30 16.38 -15.80
N THR A 148 -10.07 15.05 -15.83
CA THR A 148 -10.57 14.21 -16.92
C THR A 148 -12.10 14.10 -16.92
N ILE A 149 -12.74 14.34 -15.78
CA ILE A 149 -14.20 14.31 -15.63
C ILE A 149 -14.78 15.72 -15.67
N ASN A 150 -14.14 16.66 -14.97
CA ASN A 150 -14.52 18.07 -14.95
C ASN A 150 -13.29 18.95 -15.27
N PRO A 151 -13.10 19.38 -16.52
CA PRO A 151 -11.93 20.17 -16.93
C PRO A 151 -11.73 21.47 -16.16
N THR A 152 -12.78 22.01 -15.52
CA THR A 152 -12.71 23.23 -14.69
C THR A 152 -12.54 22.94 -13.21
N TYR A 153 -12.33 21.68 -12.82
CA TYR A 153 -12.11 21.30 -11.42
C TYR A 153 -10.88 21.99 -10.85
N VAL A 154 -11.07 22.59 -9.69
CA VAL A 154 -10.03 23.18 -8.86
C VAL A 154 -10.17 22.57 -7.45
N PRO A 155 -9.12 21.97 -6.88
CA PRO A 155 -9.17 21.44 -5.52
C PRO A 155 -9.56 22.52 -4.51
N ASN A 156 -10.49 22.19 -3.62
CA ASN A 156 -10.78 23.03 -2.47
C ASN A 156 -9.79 22.68 -1.35
N GLU A 157 -9.02 23.67 -0.90
CA GLU A 157 -8.00 23.53 0.14
C GLU A 157 -8.50 23.98 1.54
N GLU A 158 -9.74 24.44 1.64
CA GLU A 158 -10.30 24.95 2.90
C GLU A 158 -10.54 23.81 3.92
N ILE A 159 -9.84 23.90 5.04
CA ILE A 159 -9.95 22.95 6.13
C ILE A 159 -11.25 23.20 6.89
N GLY A 160 -12.05 22.14 7.10
CA GLY A 160 -13.26 22.20 7.94
C GLY A 160 -14.57 22.28 7.17
N ILE A 161 -14.53 22.35 5.83
CA ILE A 161 -15.73 22.15 5.01
C ILE A 161 -16.10 20.67 5.02
N ASP A 162 -17.38 20.39 5.27
CA ASP A 162 -17.90 19.03 5.17
C ASP A 162 -17.76 18.53 3.73
N ARG A 163 -17.23 17.31 3.57
CA ARG A 163 -16.95 16.70 2.28
C ARG A 163 -18.19 16.61 1.39
N ILE A 164 -19.39 16.55 1.96
CA ILE A 164 -20.65 16.53 1.21
C ILE A 164 -20.91 17.83 0.42
N TYR A 165 -20.26 18.93 0.80
CA TYR A 165 -20.35 20.22 0.09
C TYR A 165 -19.19 20.45 -0.88
N LEU A 166 -18.22 19.53 -0.93
CA LEU A 166 -17.13 19.62 -1.89
C LEU A 166 -17.59 19.08 -3.25
N ASP A 167 -17.47 19.90 -4.28
CA ASP A 167 -17.77 19.53 -5.67
C ASP A 167 -16.63 18.66 -6.25
N ILE A 168 -16.46 17.46 -5.70
CA ILE A 168 -15.42 16.50 -6.09
C ILE A 168 -16.00 15.58 -7.17
N PRO A 169 -15.41 15.56 -8.38
CA PRO A 169 -15.86 14.65 -9.42
C PRO A 169 -15.72 13.19 -8.98
N ALA A 170 -16.71 12.37 -9.35
CA ALA A 170 -16.66 10.92 -9.11
C ALA A 170 -15.62 10.26 -10.04
N ALA A 171 -14.36 10.24 -9.60
CA ALA A 171 -13.25 9.64 -10.31
C ALA A 171 -13.01 8.19 -9.86
N ASP A 172 -12.46 7.38 -10.75
CA ASP A 172 -12.10 5.99 -10.45
C ASP A 172 -10.89 5.92 -9.51
N THR A 173 -11.09 5.33 -8.34
CA THR A 173 -10.06 5.11 -7.31
C THR A 173 -8.81 4.37 -7.82
N VAL A 174 -8.95 3.53 -8.86
CA VAL A 174 -7.81 2.82 -9.45
C VAL A 174 -6.83 3.79 -10.11
N MET A 175 -7.31 4.87 -10.75
CA MET A 175 -6.45 5.88 -11.36
C MET A 175 -5.52 6.54 -10.33
N PHE A 176 -6.02 6.79 -9.11
CA PHE A 176 -5.20 7.36 -8.03
C PHE A 176 -4.13 6.38 -7.55
N THR A 177 -4.47 5.09 -7.43
CA THR A 177 -3.50 4.05 -7.06
C THR A 177 -2.41 3.92 -8.13
N GLN A 178 -2.78 3.95 -9.40
CA GLN A 178 -1.82 3.92 -10.51
C GLN A 178 -0.93 5.16 -10.57
N ALA A 179 -1.48 6.34 -10.32
CA ALA A 179 -0.70 7.57 -10.22
C ALA A 179 0.37 7.47 -9.12
N ARG A 180 -0.02 6.99 -7.93
CA ARG A 180 0.94 6.76 -6.82
C ARG A 180 2.05 5.80 -7.22
N LYS A 181 1.69 4.65 -7.81
CA LYS A 181 2.63 3.64 -8.30
C LYS A 181 3.68 4.27 -9.22
N LEU A 182 3.21 4.88 -10.31
CA LEU A 182 4.06 5.45 -11.35
C LEU A 182 4.99 6.56 -10.84
N LEU A 183 4.49 7.42 -9.94
CA LEU A 183 5.30 8.49 -9.35
C LEU A 183 6.32 7.97 -8.34
N LYS A 184 6.00 6.92 -7.55
CA LYS A 184 6.98 6.28 -6.65
C LYS A 184 8.08 5.56 -7.41
N GLU A 185 7.72 4.88 -8.50
CA GLU A 185 8.71 4.27 -9.39
C GLU A 185 9.63 5.34 -10.02
N ALA A 186 9.07 6.48 -10.45
CA ALA A 186 9.85 7.61 -10.97
C ALA A 186 10.80 8.19 -9.92
N GLN A 187 10.33 8.36 -8.68
CA GLN A 187 11.15 8.83 -7.57
C GLN A 187 12.30 7.86 -7.27
N THR A 188 12.01 6.56 -7.28
CA THR A 188 13.03 5.51 -7.07
C THR A 188 14.11 5.57 -8.13
N ARG A 189 13.74 5.75 -9.41
CA ARG A 189 14.70 5.93 -10.52
C ARG A 189 15.53 7.21 -10.37
N SER A 190 14.94 8.30 -9.86
CA SER A 190 15.63 9.56 -9.62
C SER A 190 16.75 9.42 -8.58
N VAL A 191 16.48 8.73 -7.47
CA VAL A 191 17.45 8.51 -6.36
C VAL A 191 18.61 7.58 -6.75
N GLN A 192 18.44 6.78 -7.82
CA GLN A 192 19.45 5.84 -8.31
C GLN A 192 20.43 6.46 -9.33
N LYS A 193 20.19 7.69 -9.80
CA LYS A 193 21.07 8.42 -10.72
C LYS A 193 22.19 9.14 -9.97
#